data_AF-A0A6V7IMT9-F1
#
_entry.id   AF-A0A6V7IMT9-F1
#
_cell.length_a   1.000
_cell.length_b   1.000
_cell.length_c   1.000
_cell.angle_alpha   90.00
_cell.angle_beta   90.00
_cell.angle_gamma   90.00
#
_symmetry.space_group_name_H-M   'P 1'
#
loop_
_entity.id
_entity.type
_entity.pdbx_description
1 polymer ?
#
loop_
_entity_poly.entity_id
_entity_poly.type
_entity_poly.pdbx_seq_one_letter_code
_entity_poly.pdbx_strand_id
1 'polypeptide(L)' 'VVESFDDMNLKEELLRGIYAYGFEKPSAIQQRAIVPCVKGHDVIAQAQS' A
#
# COMPACT_ATOMS: atom_id res chain seq x y z
N VAL A 1 3.15 -7.58 -7.32
CA VAL A 1 3.33 -6.10 -7.28
C VAL A 1 2.00 -5.52 -7.67
N VAL A 2 1.55 -4.49 -6.97
CA VAL A 2 0.27 -3.82 -7.21
C VAL A 2 0.54 -2.35 -7.48
N GLU A 3 -0.01 -1.81 -8.58
CA GLU A 3 0.39 -0.49 -9.12
C GLU A 3 -0.44 0.68 -8.59
N SER A 4 -1.67 0.43 -8.12
CA SER A 4 -2.54 1.44 -7.48
C SER A 4 -2.90 1.06 -6.04
N PHE A 5 -3.23 2.06 -5.22
CA PHE A 5 -3.83 1.83 -3.90
C PHE A 5 -5.23 1.22 -4.00
N ASP A 6 -5.96 1.48 -5.09
CA ASP A 6 -7.32 0.97 -5.31
C ASP A 6 -7.34 -0.56 -5.40
N ASP A 7 -6.26 -1.15 -5.94
CA ASP A 7 -6.10 -2.59 -6.14
C ASP A 7 -5.66 -3.34 -4.88
N MET A 8 -5.45 -2.63 -3.75
CA MET A 8 -4.91 -3.21 -2.51
C MET A 8 -5.99 -3.70 -1.53
N ASN A 9 -7.28 -3.58 -1.90
CA ASN A 9 -8.43 -3.97 -1.07
C ASN A 9 -8.39 -3.33 0.34
N LEU A 10 -8.02 -2.05 0.40
CA LEU A 10 -7.98 -1.26 1.63
C LEU A 10 -9.38 -0.77 1.99
N LYS A 11 -9.58 -0.44 3.28
CA LYS A 11 -10.81 0.24 3.71
C LYS A 11 -10.95 1.58 2.99
N GLU A 12 -12.17 1.92 2.61
CA GLU A 12 -12.46 3.14 1.85
C GLU A 12 -12.01 4.42 2.58
N GLU A 13 -12.20 4.49 3.89
CA GLU A 13 -11.77 5.60 4.74
C GLU A 13 -10.24 5.82 4.70
N LEU A 14 -9.47 4.74 4.65
CA LEU A 14 -8.01 4.78 4.54
C LEU A 14 -7.59 5.23 3.15
N LEU A 15 -8.21 4.67 2.10
CA LEU A 15 -7.94 5.03 0.71
C LEU A 15 -8.19 6.53 0.45
N ARG A 16 -9.32 7.05 0.96
CA ARG A 16 -9.62 8.50 0.93
C ARG A 16 -8.55 9.32 1.65
N GLY A 17 -8.09 8.85 2.82
CA GLY A 17 -7.02 9.52 3.57
C GLY A 17 -5.69 9.56 2.82
N ILE A 18 -5.29 8.46 2.18
CA ILE A 18 -4.08 8.36 1.36
C ILE A 18 -4.08 9.41 0.24
N TYR A 19 -5.17 9.49 -0.52
CA TYR A 19 -5.31 10.46 -1.60
C TYR A 19 -5.45 11.90 -1.09
N ALA A 20 -6.16 12.13 0.02
CA ALA A 20 -6.26 13.46 0.63
C ALA A 20 -4.90 14.01 1.11
N TYR A 21 -3.96 13.12 1.45
CA TYR A 21 -2.58 13.47 1.77
C TYR A 21 -1.68 13.70 0.54
N GLY A 22 -2.22 13.54 -0.67
CA GLY A 22 -1.49 13.74 -1.92
C GLY A 22 -0.70 12.52 -2.42
N PHE A 23 -0.90 11.34 -1.84
CA PHE A 23 -0.25 10.12 -2.35
C PHE A 23 -1.04 9.55 -3.53
N GLU A 24 -0.58 9.84 -4.74
CA GLU A 24 -1.25 9.36 -5.96
C GLU A 24 -0.89 7.92 -6.32
N LYS A 25 0.33 7.49 -6.00
CA LYS A 25 0.83 6.14 -6.32
C LYS A 25 1.63 5.55 -5.16
N PRO A 26 1.53 4.23 -4.94
CA PRO A 26 2.37 3.54 -3.97
C PRO A 26 3.85 3.59 -4.37
N SER A 27 4.72 3.82 -3.40
CA SER A 27 6.17 3.67 -3.57
C SER A 27 6.55 2.21 -3.86
N ALA A 28 7.77 1.98 -4.36
CA ALA A 28 8.21 0.64 -4.74
C ALA A 28 8.09 -0.40 -3.60
N ILE A 29 8.32 0.02 -2.35
CA ILE A 29 8.16 -0.88 -1.20
C ILE A 29 6.68 -1.12 -0.87
N GLN A 30 5.84 -0.09 -0.97
CA GLN A 30 4.39 -0.19 -0.73
C GLN A 30 3.70 -1.12 -1.73
N GLN A 31 4.08 -1.04 -3.02
CA GLN A 31 3.59 -1.92 -4.10
C GLN A 31 3.84 -3.42 -3.85
N ARG A 32 4.81 -3.73 -2.98
CA ARG A 32 5.24 -5.10 -2.65
C ARG A 32 4.73 -5.55 -1.28
N ALA A 33 4.68 -4.65 -0.30
CA ALA A 33 4.46 -4.99 1.11
C ALA A 33 3.00 -4.89 1.57
N ILE A 34 2.20 -3.96 1.02
CA ILE A 34 0.86 -3.67 1.57
C ILE A 34 -0.07 -4.89 1.46
N VAL A 35 -0.18 -5.50 0.28
CA VAL A 35 -1.11 -6.62 0.07
C VAL A 35 -0.76 -7.85 0.92
N PRO A 36 0.52 -8.28 1.05
CA PRO A 36 0.89 -9.31 2.02
C PRO A 36 0.49 -8.98 3.46
N CYS A 37 0.68 -7.73 3.91
CA CYS A 37 0.24 -7.30 5.25
C CYS A 37 -1.28 -7.39 5.41
N VAL A 38 -2.05 -6.92 4.43
CA VAL A 38 -3.53 -6.99 4.43
C VAL A 38 -4.02 -8.43 4.49
N LYS A 39 -3.30 -9.37 3.85
CA LYS A 39 -3.60 -10.81 3.89
C LYS A 39 -3.17 -11.50 5.19
N GLY A 40 -2.54 -10.78 6.13
CA GLY A 40 -2.09 -11.33 7.40
C GLY A 40 -0.88 -12.26 7.28
N HIS A 41 -0.08 -12.12 6.23
CA HIS A 41 1.18 -12.85 6.12
C HIS A 41 2.26 -12.20 7.00
N ASP A 42 3.23 -13.00 7.44
CA ASP A 42 4.47 -12.47 8.00
C ASP A 42 5.27 -11.77 6.90
N VAL A 43 5.68 -10.53 7.14
CA VAL A 43 6.34 -9.68 6.16
C VAL A 43 7.65 -9.13 6.71
N ILE A 44 8.73 -9.32 5.94
CA ILE A 44 9.97 -8.56 6.07
C ILE A 44 10.08 -7.65 4.86
N ALA A 45 10.09 -6.34 5.10
CA ALA A 45 10.15 -5.31 4.06
C ALA A 45 11.34 -4.38 4.31
N GLN A 46 12.13 -4.09 3.27
CA GLN A 46 13.24 -3.15 3.33
C GLN A 46 13.15 -2.19 2.15
N ALA A 47 13.34 -0.90 2.44
CA ALA A 47 13.43 0.16 1.44
C ALA A 47 14.72 0.94 1.65
N GLN A 48 15.27 1.44 0.55
CA GLN A 48 16.31 2.46 0.62
C GLN A 48 15.64 3.81 0.92
N SER A 49 16.25 4.59 1.82
CA SER A 49 15.83 5.96 2.13
C SER A 49 16.32 6.97 1.10
#